data_AF-A0A972VFM9-F1
#
_entry.id   AF-A0A972VFM9-F1
#
_cell.length_a   1.000
_cell.length_b   1.000
_cell.length_c   1.000
_cell.angle_alpha   90.00
_cell.angle_beta   90.00
_cell.angle_gamma   90.00
#
_symmetry.space_group_name_H-M   'P 1'
#
loop_
_entity.id
_entity.type
_entity.pdbx_description
1 polymer ?
#
loop_
_entity_poly.entity_id
_entity_poly.type
_entity_poly.pdbx_seq_one_letter_code
_entity_poly.pdbx_strand_id
1 'polypeptide(L)'
;MVVWYVWSYTPLGWAITGGLRDSFLSPFEQLFNMLLVIVGFAGPVGITVLGWLALRDIRLSPRRIRGMVPALCEAMLFPILVVNGWFVWLCSILTHKSFEERQVGVKIGVALSLLIDGLVLRWVWVRLQQQPKPEAVGAWVRARLNVPAQRSLAYLAGRVAQRTGLVAVASLLLFETSEQMSLHWRESSGELLHMAILSTTFAGMLWAAWPLRSRLGSFLWPAGVGIGLFVIYYIATYNYAMHVRPNLGLYRESDWVSQHPGFQRTFRKKLAANLWGQEKWSATFDPALSVAFPLAESQDVILVDLDQSRTEVQPKLIMGDISVQKQLAHEGWDLVAQWKGNGLGLMALRMHVVYVPKISWEDVRTQDIFGYRKLENKLPAESTPLRLATKVSNLFYFRTRTGAMGLMHAMNSLSDPNEKHLRYKLVHDNE
;
A
#
# COMPACT_ATOMS: atom_id res chain seq x y z
N MET A 1 3.18 -14.97 12.92
CA MET A 1 3.07 -13.49 12.93
C MET A 1 4.42 -12.79 12.68
N VAL A 2 5.53 -13.15 13.35
CA VAL A 2 6.88 -12.63 13.01
C VAL A 2 7.24 -12.90 11.55
N VAL A 3 6.91 -14.09 11.03
CA VAL A 3 7.19 -14.46 9.62
C VAL A 3 6.46 -13.56 8.62
N TRP A 4 5.21 -13.16 8.85
CA TRP A 4 4.48 -12.29 7.90
C TRP A 4 4.96 -10.84 7.97
N TYR A 5 5.23 -10.32 9.17
CA TYR A 5 5.80 -8.99 9.34
C TYR A 5 7.24 -8.91 8.80
N VAL A 6 8.01 -10.00 8.87
CA VAL A 6 9.33 -10.10 8.22
C VAL A 6 9.17 -10.27 6.71
N TRP A 7 8.22 -11.09 6.25
CA TRP A 7 7.96 -11.38 4.84
C TRP A 7 7.53 -10.15 4.06
N SER A 8 6.57 -9.37 4.58
CA SER A 8 6.09 -8.11 3.99
C SER A 8 7.15 -7.01 3.92
N TYR A 9 8.27 -7.19 4.62
CA TYR A 9 9.43 -6.30 4.63
C TYR A 9 10.68 -6.93 3.97
N THR A 10 10.54 -8.13 3.39
CA THR A 10 11.57 -8.69 2.49
C THR A 10 11.33 -8.22 1.06
N PRO A 11 12.37 -8.07 0.23
CA PRO A 11 12.22 -7.73 -1.18
C PRO A 11 11.33 -8.69 -1.98
N LEU A 12 11.24 -9.96 -1.59
CA LEU A 12 10.35 -10.94 -2.21
C LEU A 12 8.88 -10.66 -1.88
N GLY A 13 8.57 -10.39 -0.60
CA GLY A 13 7.23 -9.96 -0.20
C GLY A 13 6.86 -8.59 -0.75
N TRP A 14 7.83 -7.70 -0.93
CA TRP A 14 7.63 -6.39 -1.55
C TRP A 14 7.43 -6.48 -3.07
N ALA A 15 8.14 -7.37 -3.78
CA ALA A 15 7.92 -7.61 -5.22
C ALA A 15 6.55 -8.23 -5.50
N ILE A 16 6.07 -9.09 -4.60
CA ILE A 16 4.75 -9.74 -4.73
C ILE A 16 3.61 -8.79 -4.35
N THR A 17 3.81 -7.89 -3.38
CA THR A 17 2.76 -6.97 -2.91
C THR A 17 2.86 -5.55 -3.50
N GLY A 18 3.97 -5.21 -4.16
CA GLY A 18 4.27 -3.87 -4.65
C GLY A 18 3.41 -3.44 -5.83
N GLY A 19 3.04 -4.35 -6.73
CA GLY A 19 2.10 -4.07 -7.83
C GLY A 19 0.65 -3.87 -7.37
N LEU A 20 0.32 -4.28 -6.15
CA LEU A 20 -1.03 -4.26 -5.58
C LEU A 20 -1.25 -3.06 -4.64
N ARG A 21 -0.18 -2.46 -4.12
CA ARG A 21 -0.23 -1.50 -3.01
C ARG A 21 -0.59 -0.06 -3.38
N ASP A 22 -0.51 0.30 -4.66
CA ASP A 22 -0.78 1.66 -5.14
C ASP A 22 -2.28 1.93 -5.42
N SER A 23 -3.12 0.91 -5.27
CA SER A 23 -4.57 1.00 -5.41
C SER A 23 -5.24 1.56 -4.15
N PHE A 24 -6.29 2.38 -4.32
CA PHE A 24 -6.90 3.25 -3.31
C PHE A 24 -7.58 2.53 -2.10
N LEU A 25 -7.48 1.20 -1.98
CA LEU A 25 -8.33 0.34 -1.12
C LEU A 25 -7.54 -0.37 0.01
N SER A 26 -6.80 0.43 0.79
CA SER A 26 -5.77 -0.07 1.72
C SER A 26 -6.18 -0.92 2.95
N PRO A 27 -7.44 -0.98 3.45
CA PRO A 27 -7.79 -1.88 4.56
C PRO A 27 -8.32 -3.25 4.11
N PHE A 28 -9.15 -3.28 3.06
CA PHE A 28 -9.80 -4.51 2.59
C PHE A 28 -8.83 -5.44 1.88
N GLU A 29 -7.90 -4.88 1.11
CA GLU A 29 -6.85 -5.64 0.44
C GLU A 29 -5.83 -6.21 1.42
N GLN A 30 -5.54 -5.51 2.52
CA GLN A 30 -4.72 -6.03 3.61
C GLN A 30 -5.42 -7.18 4.35
N LEU A 31 -6.72 -7.04 4.62
CA LEU A 31 -7.54 -8.11 5.20
C LEU A 31 -7.61 -9.33 4.28
N PHE A 32 -7.78 -9.09 2.98
CA PHE A 32 -7.81 -10.09 1.92
C PHE A 32 -6.49 -10.87 1.80
N ASN A 33 -5.35 -10.17 1.74
CA ASN A 33 -4.03 -10.78 1.72
C ASN A 33 -3.74 -11.56 3.01
N MET A 34 -4.21 -11.05 4.16
CA MET A 34 -4.12 -11.76 5.43
C MET A 34 -4.95 -13.05 5.41
N LEU A 35 -6.16 -13.05 4.84
CA LEU A 35 -6.99 -14.25 4.68
C LEU A 35 -6.36 -15.28 3.74
N LEU A 36 -5.79 -14.84 2.61
CA LEU A 36 -5.05 -15.70 1.69
C LEU A 36 -3.83 -16.34 2.36
N VAL A 37 -3.11 -15.59 3.19
CA VAL A 37 -1.99 -16.12 3.97
C VAL A 37 -2.49 -17.13 5.00
N ILE A 38 -3.60 -16.87 5.68
CA ILE A 38 -4.20 -17.81 6.63
C ILE A 38 -4.60 -19.11 5.91
N VAL A 39 -5.24 -19.02 4.75
CA VAL A 39 -5.63 -20.17 3.92
C VAL A 39 -4.40 -20.92 3.39
N GLY A 40 -3.42 -20.17 2.87
CA GLY A 40 -2.17 -20.70 2.35
C GLY A 40 -1.30 -21.35 3.43
N PHE A 41 -1.41 -20.94 4.69
CA PHE A 41 -0.80 -21.63 5.84
C PHE A 41 -1.65 -22.80 6.34
N ALA A 42 -2.97 -22.67 6.34
CA ALA A 42 -3.89 -23.68 6.85
C ALA A 42 -3.83 -24.98 6.04
N GLY A 43 -3.65 -24.90 4.72
CA GLY A 43 -3.50 -26.07 3.85
C GLY A 43 -2.30 -26.95 4.23
N PRO A 44 -1.07 -26.43 4.20
CA PRO A 44 0.14 -27.16 4.57
C PRO A 44 0.14 -27.67 6.02
N VAL A 45 -0.37 -26.89 6.97
CA VAL A 45 -0.54 -27.32 8.36
C VAL A 45 -1.55 -28.46 8.46
N GLY A 46 -2.68 -28.35 7.75
CA GLY A 46 -3.70 -29.40 7.69
C GLY A 46 -3.15 -30.72 7.12
N ILE A 47 -2.43 -30.65 5.99
CA ILE A 47 -1.76 -31.81 5.38
C ILE A 47 -0.76 -32.45 6.36
N THR A 48 0.00 -31.63 7.10
CA THR A 48 0.93 -32.11 8.12
C THR A 48 0.23 -32.90 9.21
N VAL A 49 -0.85 -32.35 9.78
CA VAL A 49 -1.63 -33.02 10.82
C VAL A 49 -2.23 -34.33 10.29
N LEU A 50 -2.75 -34.33 9.07
CA LEU A 50 -3.29 -35.54 8.43
C LEU A 50 -2.19 -36.60 8.21
N GLY A 51 -1.01 -36.20 7.75
CA GLY A 51 0.14 -37.11 7.61
C GLY A 51 0.57 -37.74 8.94
N TRP A 52 0.59 -36.96 10.02
CA TRP A 52 0.89 -37.49 11.37
C TRP A 52 -0.17 -38.47 11.88
N LEU A 53 -1.45 -38.18 11.65
CA LEU A 53 -2.55 -39.09 11.98
C LEU A 53 -2.47 -40.38 11.16
N ALA A 54 -2.18 -40.27 9.85
CA ALA A 54 -1.98 -41.42 8.97
C ALA A 54 -0.78 -42.27 9.44
N LEU A 55 0.34 -41.65 9.80
CA LEU A 55 1.50 -42.37 10.37
C LEU A 55 1.14 -43.11 11.65
N ARG A 56 0.36 -42.49 12.53
CA ARG A 56 -0.11 -43.14 13.77
C ARG A 56 -1.00 -44.35 13.46
N ASP A 57 -1.96 -44.21 12.55
CA ASP A 57 -2.88 -45.29 12.19
C ASP A 57 -2.15 -46.44 11.49
N ILE A 58 -1.20 -46.13 10.61
CA ILE A 58 -0.32 -47.09 9.94
C ILE A 58 0.47 -47.90 10.98
N ARG A 59 1.01 -47.24 12.01
CA ARG A 59 1.77 -47.92 13.07
C ARG A 59 0.91 -48.84 13.95
N LEU A 60 -0.34 -48.46 14.20
CA LEU A 60 -1.24 -49.22 15.08
C LEU A 60 -1.94 -50.38 14.38
N SER A 61 -1.94 -50.40 13.05
CA SER A 61 -2.63 -51.44 12.29
C SER A 61 -1.77 -52.70 12.15
N PRO A 62 -2.33 -53.89 12.46
CA PRO A 62 -1.59 -55.16 12.52
C PRO A 62 -1.22 -55.76 11.15
N ARG A 63 -1.57 -55.09 10.04
CA ARG A 63 -1.24 -55.54 8.68
C ARG A 63 -0.07 -54.76 8.11
N ARG A 64 0.65 -55.37 7.17
CA ARG A 64 1.79 -54.76 6.46
C ARG A 64 1.25 -53.65 5.54
N ILE A 65 1.34 -52.39 5.97
CA ILE A 65 0.67 -51.29 5.26
C ILE A 65 1.61 -50.63 4.25
N ARG A 66 1.16 -50.66 2.99
CA ARG A 66 1.64 -49.77 1.92
C ARG A 66 1.13 -48.36 2.23
N GLY A 67 2.00 -47.35 2.19
CA GLY A 67 1.62 -45.95 2.42
C GLY A 67 2.42 -45.20 3.50
N MET A 68 3.40 -45.83 4.14
CA MET A 68 4.24 -45.15 5.14
C MET A 68 5.04 -43.97 4.55
N VAL A 69 5.52 -44.12 3.31
CA VAL A 69 6.25 -43.06 2.60
C VAL A 69 5.38 -41.83 2.34
N PRO A 70 4.21 -41.91 1.68
CA PRO A 70 3.37 -40.74 1.46
C PRO A 70 2.87 -40.10 2.77
N ALA A 71 2.52 -40.89 3.79
CA ALA A 71 2.14 -40.34 5.09
C ALA A 71 3.29 -39.59 5.78
N LEU A 72 4.54 -40.07 5.62
CA LEU A 72 5.73 -39.38 6.10
C LEU A 72 5.99 -38.09 5.32
N CYS A 73 5.86 -38.13 3.99
CA CYS A 73 5.98 -36.94 3.16
C CYS A 73 4.97 -35.87 3.59
N GLU A 74 3.69 -36.22 3.74
CA GLU A 74 2.64 -35.29 4.20
C GLU A 74 2.95 -34.71 5.59
N ALA A 75 3.40 -35.56 6.53
CA ALA A 75 3.74 -35.15 7.89
C ALA A 75 4.98 -34.23 7.98
N MET A 76 5.88 -34.30 7.01
CA MET A 76 7.17 -33.60 7.04
C MET A 76 7.23 -32.41 6.09
N LEU A 77 6.42 -32.38 5.03
CA LEU A 77 6.51 -31.42 3.94
C LEU A 77 6.50 -29.97 4.44
N PHE A 78 5.52 -29.59 5.26
CA PHE A 78 5.41 -28.22 5.72
C PHE A 78 6.46 -27.84 6.78
N PRO A 79 6.73 -28.64 7.83
CA PRO A 79 7.84 -28.36 8.74
C PRO A 79 9.17 -28.14 8.01
N ILE A 80 9.46 -28.98 7.02
CA ILE A 80 10.65 -28.88 6.17
C ILE A 80 10.63 -27.56 5.38
N LEU A 81 9.53 -27.25 4.67
CA LEU A 81 9.42 -26.01 3.90
C LEU A 81 9.61 -24.75 4.75
N VAL A 82 9.08 -24.74 5.98
CA VAL A 82 9.24 -23.62 6.91
C VAL A 82 10.72 -23.45 7.31
N VAL A 83 11.40 -24.55 7.65
CA VAL A 83 12.82 -24.54 8.01
C VAL A 83 13.67 -24.09 6.80
N ASN A 84 13.34 -24.57 5.60
CA ASN A 84 14.03 -24.20 4.36
C ASN A 84 13.89 -22.72 4.04
N GLY A 85 12.67 -22.19 4.10
CA GLY A 85 12.42 -20.76 3.90
C GLY A 85 13.22 -19.91 4.89
N TRP A 86 13.28 -20.34 6.15
CA TRP A 86 14.07 -19.66 7.18
C TRP A 86 15.59 -19.72 6.92
N PHE A 87 16.12 -20.87 6.52
CA PHE A 87 17.55 -21.03 6.17
C PHE A 87 17.95 -20.20 4.95
N VAL A 88 17.16 -20.25 3.88
CA VAL A 88 17.41 -19.45 2.66
C VAL A 88 17.40 -17.97 2.98
N TRP A 89 16.45 -17.52 3.80
CA TRP A 89 16.38 -16.14 4.27
C TRP A 89 17.62 -15.76 5.10
N LEU A 90 18.03 -16.60 6.06
CA LEU A 90 19.21 -16.37 6.89
C LEU A 90 20.50 -16.27 6.04
N CYS A 91 20.71 -17.21 5.12
CA CYS A 91 21.85 -17.19 4.20
C CYS A 91 21.84 -15.95 3.28
N SER A 92 20.66 -15.51 2.83
CA SER A 92 20.51 -14.27 2.05
C SER A 92 20.85 -13.02 2.85
N ILE A 93 20.65 -13.00 4.18
CA ILE A 93 21.00 -11.85 5.03
C ILE A 93 22.49 -11.82 5.33
N LEU A 94 23.11 -12.98 5.54
CA LEU A 94 24.54 -13.07 5.85
C LEU A 94 25.45 -12.66 4.67
N THR A 95 24.91 -12.56 3.45
CA THR A 95 25.62 -12.25 2.20
C THR A 95 25.31 -10.82 1.70
N HIS A 96 25.39 -9.84 2.61
CA HIS A 96 24.68 -8.56 2.49
C HIS A 96 25.32 -7.46 1.59
N LYS A 97 26.46 -7.65 0.91
CA LYS A 97 27.16 -6.50 0.31
C LYS A 97 26.76 -6.15 -1.12
N SER A 98 26.23 -7.08 -1.91
CA SER A 98 25.77 -6.80 -3.28
C SER A 98 24.60 -7.70 -3.72
N PHE A 99 23.89 -7.29 -4.78
CA PHE A 99 22.80 -8.09 -5.37
C PHE A 99 23.29 -9.46 -5.88
N GLU A 100 24.50 -9.50 -6.45
CA GLU A 100 25.14 -10.74 -6.89
C GLU A 100 25.52 -11.64 -5.72
N GLU A 101 26.07 -11.08 -4.62
CA GLU A 101 26.35 -11.85 -3.41
C GLU A 101 25.09 -12.43 -2.77
N ARG A 102 23.97 -11.71 -2.85
CA ARG A 102 22.69 -12.20 -2.35
C ARG A 102 22.20 -13.43 -3.12
N GLN A 103 22.40 -13.47 -4.44
CA GLN A 103 22.11 -14.65 -5.25
C GLN A 103 22.97 -15.85 -4.82
N VAL A 104 24.24 -15.62 -4.50
CA VAL A 104 25.14 -16.65 -3.95
C VAL A 104 24.62 -17.15 -2.60
N GLY A 105 24.20 -16.24 -1.70
CA GLY A 105 23.58 -16.60 -0.42
C GLY A 105 22.31 -17.45 -0.56
N VAL A 106 21.43 -17.11 -1.51
CA VAL A 106 20.23 -17.92 -1.79
C VAL A 106 20.61 -19.32 -2.29
N LYS A 107 21.57 -19.44 -3.22
CA LYS A 107 22.04 -20.74 -3.74
C LYS A 107 22.64 -21.60 -2.63
N ILE A 108 23.47 -21.01 -1.76
CA ILE A 108 24.05 -21.68 -0.59
C ILE A 108 22.94 -22.13 0.37
N GLY A 109 21.97 -21.25 0.64
CA GLY A 109 20.83 -21.55 1.50
C GLY A 109 20.01 -22.73 1.00
N VAL A 110 19.71 -22.78 -0.31
CA VAL A 110 18.97 -23.89 -0.94
C VAL A 110 19.78 -25.19 -0.88
N ALA A 111 21.08 -25.15 -1.15
CA ALA A 111 21.93 -26.34 -1.08
C ALA A 111 22.00 -26.91 0.35
N LEU A 112 22.19 -26.04 1.35
CA LEU A 112 22.18 -26.42 2.76
C LEU A 112 20.82 -26.96 3.22
N SER A 113 19.73 -26.34 2.78
CA SER A 113 18.39 -26.77 3.16
C SER A 113 18.09 -28.18 2.64
N LEU A 114 18.41 -28.48 1.38
CA LEU A 114 18.26 -29.82 0.80
C LEU A 114 19.12 -30.88 1.52
N LEU A 115 20.33 -30.52 1.94
CA LEU A 115 21.19 -31.41 2.72
C LEU A 115 20.56 -31.74 4.09
N ILE A 116 20.09 -30.72 4.81
CA ILE A 116 19.43 -30.87 6.10
C ILE A 116 18.16 -31.70 5.97
N ASP A 117 17.36 -31.47 4.93
CA ASP A 117 16.14 -32.24 4.66
C ASP A 117 16.44 -33.72 4.47
N GLY A 118 17.47 -34.04 3.68
CA GLY A 118 17.91 -35.42 3.48
C GLY A 118 18.31 -36.10 4.79
N LEU A 119 19.02 -35.36 5.67
CA LEU A 119 19.42 -35.86 7.00
C LEU A 119 18.23 -36.05 7.93
N VAL A 120 17.30 -35.09 7.98
CA VAL A 120 16.09 -35.15 8.80
C VAL A 120 15.19 -36.29 8.34
N LEU A 121 14.92 -36.39 7.03
CA LEU A 121 14.11 -37.47 6.46
C LEU A 121 14.73 -38.84 6.73
N ARG A 122 16.05 -38.98 6.55
CA ARG A 122 16.76 -40.22 6.89
C ARG A 122 16.66 -40.55 8.37
N TRP A 123 16.84 -39.57 9.25
CA TRP A 123 16.75 -39.77 10.70
C TRP A 123 15.35 -40.18 11.14
N VAL A 124 14.31 -39.48 10.66
CA VAL A 124 12.91 -39.81 10.95
C VAL A 124 12.56 -41.19 10.41
N TRP A 125 13.04 -41.54 9.21
CA TRP A 125 12.84 -42.86 8.60
C TRP A 125 13.49 -43.98 9.42
N VAL A 126 14.74 -43.82 9.85
CA VAL A 126 15.44 -44.80 10.71
C VAL A 126 14.70 -44.96 12.05
N ARG A 127 14.29 -43.85 12.68
CA ARG A 127 13.52 -43.88 13.94
C ARG A 127 12.16 -44.54 13.78
N LEU A 128 11.51 -44.36 12.64
CA LEU A 128 10.28 -45.04 12.28
C LEU A 128 10.46 -46.56 12.17
N GLN A 129 11.59 -47.01 11.60
CA GLN A 129 11.90 -48.43 11.44
C GLN A 129 12.32 -49.12 12.76
N GLN A 130 12.93 -48.36 13.68
CA GLN A 130 13.47 -48.89 14.94
C GLN A 130 12.44 -49.06 16.07
N GLN A 131 11.19 -48.59 15.92
CA GLN A 131 10.21 -48.75 16.99
C GLN A 131 9.79 -50.23 17.16
N PRO A 132 9.71 -50.73 18.40
CA PRO A 132 9.43 -52.14 18.68
C PRO A 132 8.04 -52.55 18.17
N LYS A 133 7.92 -53.81 17.72
CA LYS A 133 6.66 -54.37 17.22
C LYS A 133 5.51 -54.19 18.23
N PRO A 134 4.30 -53.83 17.76
CA PRO A 134 3.17 -53.38 18.58
C PRO A 134 2.55 -54.43 19.52
N GLU A 135 3.10 -55.64 19.59
CA GLU A 135 2.57 -56.73 20.42
C GLU A 135 2.56 -56.37 21.91
N ALA A 136 3.55 -55.60 22.40
CA ALA A 136 3.60 -55.13 23.79
C ALA A 136 2.64 -53.96 24.10
N VAL A 137 2.32 -53.11 23.11
CA VAL A 137 1.49 -51.91 23.31
C VAL A 137 0.00 -52.20 23.06
N GLY A 138 -0.30 -53.15 22.18
CA GLY A 138 -1.66 -53.53 21.81
C GLY A 138 -2.46 -54.22 22.93
N ALA A 139 -1.80 -54.80 23.93
CA ALA A 139 -2.48 -55.36 25.12
C ALA A 139 -2.96 -54.24 26.06
N TRP A 140 -2.14 -53.21 26.27
CA TRP A 140 -2.43 -52.11 27.18
C TRP A 140 -3.51 -51.15 26.65
N VAL A 141 -3.50 -50.87 25.34
CA VAL A 141 -4.51 -49.98 24.71
C VAL A 141 -5.87 -50.67 24.55
N ARG A 142 -5.90 -51.97 24.24
CA ARG A 142 -7.16 -52.76 24.18
C ARG A 142 -7.83 -52.87 25.54
N ALA A 143 -7.07 -52.92 26.63
CA ALA A 143 -7.61 -52.92 27.99
C ALA A 143 -8.24 -51.57 28.40
N ARG A 144 -7.87 -50.46 27.75
CA ARG A 144 -8.24 -49.09 28.20
C ARG A 144 -9.30 -48.40 27.35
N LEU A 145 -9.60 -48.90 26.17
CA LEU A 145 -10.58 -48.30 25.24
C LEU A 145 -11.63 -49.34 24.81
N ASN A 146 -12.57 -49.63 25.71
CA ASN A 146 -13.85 -50.28 25.40
C ASN A 146 -14.75 -49.28 24.64
N VAL A 147 -14.37 -48.92 23.41
CA VAL A 147 -15.21 -48.09 22.53
C VAL A 147 -15.78 -49.00 21.43
N PRO A 148 -17.11 -49.17 21.32
CA PRO A 148 -17.72 -50.01 20.31
C PRO A 148 -17.38 -49.50 18.90
N ALA A 149 -17.03 -50.45 18.04
CA ALA A 149 -16.63 -50.20 16.66
C ALA A 149 -17.78 -49.62 15.84
N GLN A 150 -17.87 -48.30 15.75
CA GLN A 150 -18.70 -47.62 14.76
C GLN A 150 -17.86 -46.65 13.94
N ARG A 151 -17.46 -47.17 12.77
CA ARG A 151 -16.71 -46.56 11.66
C ARG A 151 -15.28 -46.15 12.02
N SER A 152 -14.30 -46.83 11.41
CA SER A 152 -12.89 -46.58 11.63
C SER A 152 -12.56 -45.10 11.37
N LEU A 153 -11.79 -44.49 12.27
CA LEU A 153 -11.26 -43.13 12.11
C LEU A 153 -10.61 -42.94 10.72
N ALA A 154 -9.99 -43.99 10.18
CA ALA A 154 -9.45 -44.02 8.82
C ALA A 154 -10.50 -43.74 7.72
N TYR A 155 -11.73 -44.25 7.85
CA TYR A 155 -12.81 -43.96 6.89
C TYR A 155 -13.25 -42.49 6.96
N LEU A 156 -13.35 -41.93 8.17
CA LEU A 156 -13.69 -40.52 8.37
C LEU A 156 -12.55 -39.61 7.89
N ALA A 157 -11.30 -39.95 8.19
CA ALA A 157 -10.11 -39.22 7.75
C ALA A 157 -9.97 -39.27 6.22
N GLY A 158 -10.20 -40.42 5.58
CA GLY A 158 -10.19 -40.56 4.12
C GLY A 158 -11.26 -39.68 3.45
N ARG A 159 -12.47 -39.61 4.02
CA ARG A 159 -13.52 -38.70 3.52
C ARG A 159 -13.16 -37.22 3.68
N VAL A 160 -12.53 -36.86 4.80
CA VAL A 160 -12.08 -35.48 5.04
C VAL A 160 -10.96 -35.12 4.06
N ALA A 161 -9.95 -35.98 3.92
CA ALA A 161 -8.85 -35.78 2.96
C ALA A 161 -9.36 -35.64 1.52
N GLN A 162 -10.30 -36.49 1.10
CA GLN A 162 -10.90 -36.42 -0.24
C GLN A 162 -11.68 -35.11 -0.45
N ARG A 163 -12.43 -34.64 0.55
CA ARG A 163 -13.18 -33.37 0.48
C ARG A 163 -12.26 -32.16 0.50
N THR A 164 -11.21 -32.17 1.33
CA THR A 164 -10.20 -31.10 1.37
C THR A 164 -9.44 -31.03 0.04
N GLY A 165 -9.07 -32.18 -0.54
CA GLY A 165 -8.45 -32.24 -1.87
C GLY A 165 -9.33 -31.65 -2.96
N LEU A 166 -10.63 -31.98 -2.96
CA LEU A 166 -11.61 -31.39 -3.89
C LEU A 166 -11.73 -29.87 -3.75
N VAL A 167 -11.77 -29.35 -2.51
CA VAL A 167 -11.82 -27.91 -2.25
C VAL A 167 -10.53 -27.22 -2.69
N ALA A 168 -9.38 -27.83 -2.47
CA ALA A 168 -8.09 -27.29 -2.91
C ALA A 168 -8.01 -27.21 -4.45
N VAL A 169 -8.38 -28.29 -5.16
CA VAL A 169 -8.41 -28.31 -6.63
C VAL A 169 -9.40 -27.29 -7.18
N ALA A 170 -10.61 -27.21 -6.61
CA ALA A 170 -11.60 -26.21 -7.03
C ALA A 170 -11.11 -24.77 -6.77
N SER A 171 -10.42 -24.53 -5.66
CA SER A 171 -9.88 -23.19 -5.34
C SER A 171 -8.73 -22.79 -6.26
N LEU A 172 -7.87 -23.75 -6.65
CA LEU A 172 -6.82 -23.51 -7.64
C LEU A 172 -7.39 -23.24 -9.03
N LEU A 173 -8.42 -23.99 -9.45
CA LEU A 173 -9.10 -23.75 -10.73
C LEU A 173 -9.80 -22.38 -10.75
N LEU A 174 -10.46 -22.00 -9.65
CA LEU A 174 -11.09 -20.68 -9.53
C LEU A 174 -10.05 -19.56 -9.51
N PHE A 175 -8.91 -19.75 -8.84
CA PHE A 175 -7.79 -18.81 -8.84
C PHE A 175 -7.22 -18.62 -10.25
N GLU A 176 -6.93 -19.70 -10.97
CA GLU A 176 -6.46 -19.64 -12.37
C GLU A 176 -7.49 -18.95 -13.29
N THR A 177 -8.78 -19.26 -13.12
CA THR A 177 -9.86 -18.60 -13.87
C THR A 177 -9.92 -17.09 -13.55
N SER A 178 -9.69 -16.73 -12.29
CA SER A 178 -9.64 -15.35 -11.82
C SER A 178 -8.48 -14.57 -12.45
N GLU A 179 -7.28 -15.16 -12.47
CA GLU A 179 -6.08 -14.59 -13.10
C GLU A 179 -6.29 -14.40 -14.61
N GLN A 180 -6.86 -15.40 -15.29
CA GLN A 180 -7.16 -15.32 -16.72
C GLN A 180 -8.22 -14.25 -17.04
N MET A 181 -9.20 -14.04 -16.15
CA MET A 181 -10.21 -12.99 -16.30
C MET A 181 -9.69 -11.59 -15.90
N SER A 182 -8.75 -11.49 -14.96
CA SER A 182 -8.21 -10.21 -14.49
C SER A 182 -7.45 -9.46 -15.60
N LEU A 183 -6.79 -10.20 -16.50
CA LEU A 183 -6.11 -9.66 -17.67
C LEU A 183 -7.04 -8.94 -18.67
N HIS A 184 -8.36 -9.14 -18.60
CA HIS A 184 -9.32 -8.62 -19.58
C HIS A 184 -10.33 -7.59 -19.05
N TRP A 185 -10.39 -7.31 -17.74
CA TRP A 185 -11.48 -6.52 -17.14
C TRP A 185 -11.00 -5.30 -16.33
N ARG A 186 -11.82 -4.23 -16.32
CA ARG A 186 -11.56 -2.99 -15.57
C ARG A 186 -11.61 -3.22 -14.05
N GLU A 187 -10.74 -2.48 -13.36
CA GLU A 187 -10.32 -2.58 -11.95
C GLU A 187 -11.40 -2.86 -10.88
N SER A 188 -12.68 -2.52 -11.08
CA SER A 188 -13.69 -2.63 -10.01
C SER A 188 -14.46 -3.97 -9.97
N SER A 189 -14.46 -4.78 -11.03
CA SER A 189 -15.24 -6.04 -11.06
C SER A 189 -14.42 -7.27 -10.70
N GLY A 190 -13.09 -7.18 -10.79
CA GLY A 190 -12.18 -8.23 -10.33
C GLY A 190 -12.26 -8.47 -8.82
N GLU A 191 -12.50 -7.43 -8.03
CA GLU A 191 -12.62 -7.53 -6.57
C GLU A 191 -13.85 -8.30 -6.11
N LEU A 192 -15.01 -8.08 -6.77
CA LEU A 192 -16.25 -8.81 -6.48
C LEU A 192 -16.13 -10.30 -6.83
N LEU A 193 -15.46 -10.61 -7.94
CA LEU A 193 -15.22 -12.00 -8.34
C LEU A 193 -14.26 -12.70 -7.35
N HIS A 194 -13.20 -12.02 -6.90
CA HIS A 194 -12.29 -12.57 -5.89
C HIS A 194 -12.98 -12.79 -4.53
N MET A 195 -13.85 -11.86 -4.10
CA MET A 195 -14.64 -12.04 -2.88
C MET A 195 -15.64 -13.20 -3.00
N ALA A 196 -16.25 -13.39 -4.18
CA ALA A 196 -17.12 -14.53 -4.45
C ALA A 196 -16.34 -15.85 -4.39
N ILE A 197 -15.16 -15.92 -5.02
CA ILE A 197 -14.29 -17.11 -5.00
C ILE A 197 -13.87 -17.45 -3.57
N LEU A 198 -13.40 -16.48 -2.79
CA LEU A 198 -13.02 -16.71 -1.39
C LEU A 198 -14.19 -17.14 -0.51
N SER A 199 -15.36 -16.53 -0.67
CA SER A 199 -16.57 -16.92 0.07
C SER A 199 -16.96 -18.36 -0.26
N THR A 200 -16.80 -18.74 -1.52
CA THR A 200 -17.08 -20.10 -2.01
C THR A 200 -16.04 -21.11 -1.49
N THR A 201 -14.76 -20.75 -1.47
CA THR A 201 -13.68 -21.57 -0.90
C THR A 201 -13.86 -21.77 0.60
N PHE A 202 -14.20 -20.72 1.34
CA PHE A 202 -14.48 -20.80 2.77
C PHE A 202 -15.71 -21.67 3.07
N ALA A 203 -16.80 -21.48 2.32
CA ALA A 203 -17.98 -22.36 2.40
C ALA A 203 -17.63 -23.81 2.07
N GLY A 204 -16.77 -24.05 1.08
CA GLY A 204 -16.23 -25.36 0.72
C GLY A 204 -15.42 -26.01 1.86
N MET A 205 -14.58 -25.24 2.55
CA MET A 205 -13.82 -25.71 3.71
C MET A 205 -14.73 -26.06 4.90
N LEU A 206 -15.73 -25.22 5.19
CA LEU A 206 -16.74 -25.51 6.21
C LEU A 206 -17.54 -26.78 5.89
N TRP A 207 -17.90 -26.98 4.62
CA TRP A 207 -18.58 -28.18 4.15
C TRP A 207 -17.69 -29.43 4.22
N ALA A 208 -16.40 -29.32 3.89
CA ALA A 208 -15.43 -30.40 3.99
C ALA A 208 -15.21 -30.84 5.45
N ALA A 209 -15.20 -29.88 6.38
CA ALA A 209 -15.05 -30.10 7.82
C ALA A 209 -16.34 -30.54 8.53
N TRP A 210 -17.51 -30.37 7.90
CA TRP A 210 -18.84 -30.66 8.48
C TRP A 210 -18.98 -32.03 9.18
N PRO A 211 -18.41 -33.14 8.68
CA PRO A 211 -18.49 -34.44 9.36
C PRO A 211 -17.85 -34.48 10.76
N LEU A 212 -16.96 -33.54 11.08
CA LEU A 212 -16.29 -33.42 12.37
C LEU A 212 -17.01 -32.46 13.34
N ARG A 213 -18.18 -31.95 12.97
CA ARG A 213 -18.95 -30.92 13.70
C ARG A 213 -19.09 -31.18 15.20
N SER A 214 -19.34 -32.43 15.62
CA SER A 214 -19.53 -32.79 17.02
C SER A 214 -18.27 -32.70 17.88
N ARG A 215 -17.08 -32.69 17.27
CA ARG A 215 -15.77 -32.51 17.94
C ARG A 215 -15.08 -31.19 17.59
N LEU A 216 -15.54 -30.50 16.54
CA LEU A 216 -15.00 -29.21 16.11
C LEU A 216 -15.26 -28.08 17.11
N GLY A 217 -16.30 -28.16 17.95
CA GLY A 217 -16.61 -27.13 18.95
C GLY A 217 -15.45 -26.85 19.91
N SER A 218 -14.70 -27.88 20.31
CA SER A 218 -13.55 -27.72 21.22
C SER A 218 -12.28 -27.19 20.54
N PHE A 219 -12.17 -27.28 19.21
CA PHE A 219 -11.00 -26.82 18.46
C PHE A 219 -11.22 -25.48 17.75
N LEU A 220 -12.42 -25.26 17.21
CA LEU A 220 -12.79 -24.01 16.55
C LEU A 220 -12.93 -22.85 17.53
N TRP A 221 -13.35 -23.09 18.77
CA TRP A 221 -13.43 -22.05 19.79
C TRP A 221 -12.05 -21.45 20.11
N PRO A 222 -11.02 -22.22 20.51
CA PRO A 222 -9.69 -21.67 20.75
C PRO A 222 -9.05 -21.10 19.49
N ALA A 223 -9.29 -21.68 18.30
CA ALA A 223 -8.83 -21.10 17.04
C ALA A 223 -9.48 -19.74 16.75
N GLY A 224 -10.80 -19.61 16.96
CA GLY A 224 -11.56 -18.37 16.80
C GLY A 224 -11.14 -17.30 17.81
N VAL A 225 -10.91 -17.68 19.07
CA VAL A 225 -10.35 -16.79 20.09
C VAL A 225 -8.94 -16.35 19.72
N GLY A 226 -8.09 -17.26 19.22
CA GLY A 226 -6.75 -16.94 18.75
C GLY A 226 -6.75 -15.93 17.59
N ILE A 227 -7.64 -16.11 16.62
CA ILE A 227 -7.82 -15.17 15.49
C ILE A 227 -8.37 -13.83 15.99
N GLY A 228 -9.36 -13.84 16.89
CA GLY A 228 -9.93 -12.61 17.46
C GLY A 228 -8.90 -11.79 18.23
N LEU A 229 -8.13 -12.42 19.13
CA LEU A 229 -7.04 -11.76 19.87
C LEU A 229 -5.97 -11.21 18.94
N PHE A 230 -5.66 -11.95 17.88
CA PHE A 230 -4.71 -11.51 16.87
C PHE A 230 -5.19 -10.28 16.11
N VAL A 231 -6.46 -10.23 15.70
CA VAL A 231 -7.06 -9.05 15.04
C VAL A 231 -7.03 -7.84 15.97
N ILE A 232 -7.37 -8.02 17.24
CA ILE A 232 -7.31 -6.95 18.25
C ILE A 232 -5.86 -6.44 18.40
N TYR A 233 -4.88 -7.34 18.53
CA TYR A 233 -3.47 -6.97 18.63
C TYR A 233 -2.98 -6.22 17.37
N TYR A 234 -3.39 -6.67 16.17
CA TYR A 234 -3.07 -6.00 14.92
C TYR A 234 -3.65 -4.58 14.88
N ILE A 235 -4.93 -4.41 15.19
CA ILE A 235 -5.59 -3.10 15.23
C ILE A 235 -4.90 -2.19 16.26
N ALA A 236 -4.56 -2.71 17.44
CA ALA A 236 -3.86 -1.94 18.47
C ALA A 236 -2.46 -1.50 18.01
N THR A 237 -1.70 -2.40 17.39
CA THR A 237 -0.35 -2.12 16.90
C THR A 237 -0.37 -1.14 15.72
N TYR A 238 -1.32 -1.31 14.80
CA TYR A 238 -1.55 -0.38 13.70
C TYR A 238 -1.93 1.01 14.22
N ASN A 239 -2.87 1.10 15.17
CA ASN A 239 -3.26 2.38 15.76
C ASN A 239 -2.10 3.03 16.51
N TYR A 240 -1.33 2.25 17.26
CA TYR A 240 -0.15 2.75 17.93
C TYR A 240 0.87 3.31 16.92
N ALA A 241 1.18 2.59 15.86
CA ALA A 241 2.17 3.01 14.86
C ALA A 241 1.71 4.21 14.03
N MET A 242 0.43 4.27 13.65
CA MET A 242 -0.09 5.27 12.72
C MET A 242 -0.68 6.51 13.39
N HIS A 243 -1.14 6.41 14.64
CA HIS A 243 -1.78 7.51 15.36
C HIS A 243 -1.01 7.90 16.63
N VAL A 244 -0.59 6.96 17.48
CA VAL A 244 -0.01 7.33 18.79
C VAL A 244 1.47 7.75 18.66
N ARG A 245 2.28 6.87 18.09
CA ARG A 245 3.74 7.03 18.00
C ARG A 245 4.20 8.30 17.26
N PRO A 246 3.58 8.70 16.13
CA PRO A 246 3.93 9.95 15.44
C PRO A 246 3.66 11.18 16.29
N ASN A 247 2.54 11.17 17.02
CA ASN A 247 2.13 12.26 17.88
C ASN A 247 2.98 12.44 19.13
N LEU A 248 3.65 11.39 19.56
CA LEU A 248 4.63 11.46 20.65
C LEU A 248 6.02 11.91 20.18
N GLY A 249 6.21 12.21 18.88
CA GLY A 249 7.53 12.50 18.31
C GLY A 249 8.47 11.28 18.29
N LEU A 250 7.95 10.08 18.58
CA LEU A 250 8.72 8.83 18.66
C LEU A 250 8.84 8.13 17.31
N TYR A 251 8.38 8.77 16.24
CA TYR A 251 8.52 8.24 14.89
C TYR A 251 9.93 8.46 14.38
N ARG A 252 10.60 7.36 14.05
CA ARG A 252 11.88 7.37 13.34
C ARG A 252 11.68 6.59 12.05
N GLU A 253 11.89 7.25 10.93
CA GLU A 253 11.80 6.61 9.62
C GLU A 253 12.88 5.54 9.55
N SER A 254 12.49 4.29 9.32
CA SER A 254 13.45 3.19 9.24
C SER A 254 14.28 3.28 7.96
N ASP A 255 15.56 2.90 8.02
CA ASP A 255 16.56 3.11 6.95
C ASP A 255 16.21 2.46 5.60
N TRP A 256 15.29 1.50 5.57
CA TRP A 256 14.81 0.91 4.32
C TRP A 256 13.68 1.77 3.69
N VAL A 257 12.88 2.46 4.51
CA VAL A 257 11.83 3.39 4.04
C VAL A 257 12.47 4.57 3.31
N SER A 258 13.63 5.03 3.78
CA SER A 258 14.38 6.12 3.15
C SER A 258 14.92 5.79 1.76
N GLN A 259 14.99 4.51 1.39
CA GLN A 259 15.44 4.08 0.07
C GLN A 259 14.31 4.11 -0.98
N HIS A 260 13.06 4.45 -0.61
CA HIS A 260 11.88 4.36 -1.48
C HIS A 260 11.06 5.68 -1.49
N PRO A 261 11.44 6.68 -2.29
CA PRO A 261 10.89 8.04 -2.23
C PRO A 261 9.37 8.13 -2.45
N GLY A 262 8.83 7.32 -3.36
CA GLY A 262 7.39 7.26 -3.62
C GLY A 262 6.60 6.77 -2.40
N PHE A 263 7.13 5.73 -1.73
CA PHE A 263 6.57 5.21 -0.49
C PHE A 263 6.67 6.24 0.65
N GLN A 264 7.82 6.91 0.79
CA GLN A 264 7.99 7.98 1.78
C GLN A 264 6.93 9.07 1.64
N ARG A 265 6.67 9.53 0.41
CA ARG A 265 5.70 10.62 0.16
C ARG A 265 4.29 10.23 0.62
N THR A 266 3.83 9.05 0.23
CA THR A 266 2.50 8.53 0.60
C THR A 266 2.41 8.26 2.10
N PHE A 267 3.47 7.70 2.69
CA PHE A 267 3.52 7.38 4.10
C PHE A 267 3.56 8.64 4.99
N ARG A 268 4.40 9.63 4.65
CA ARG A 268 4.45 10.94 5.32
C ARG A 268 3.12 11.67 5.21
N LYS A 269 2.43 11.60 4.06
CA LYS A 269 1.09 12.19 3.89
C LYS A 269 0.06 11.55 4.83
N LYS A 270 0.08 10.23 4.98
CA LYS A 270 -0.81 9.50 5.92
C LYS A 270 -0.47 9.80 7.37
N LEU A 271 0.82 9.87 7.71
CA LEU A 271 1.30 10.28 9.03
C LEU A 271 0.83 11.69 9.38
N ALA A 272 1.05 12.66 8.49
CA ALA A 272 0.66 14.05 8.68
C ALA A 272 -0.85 14.20 8.88
N ALA A 273 -1.67 13.41 8.17
CA ALA A 273 -3.12 13.40 8.35
C ALA A 273 -3.57 12.88 9.72
N ASN A 274 -2.73 12.11 10.42
CA ASN A 274 -3.04 11.45 11.69
C ASN A 274 -2.46 12.16 12.92
N LEU A 275 -1.77 13.28 12.75
CA LEU A 275 -1.23 14.05 13.88
C LEU A 275 -2.37 14.70 14.69
N TRP A 276 -2.42 14.44 16.00
CA TRP A 276 -3.39 14.89 17.01
C TRP A 276 -3.32 16.39 17.31
N GLY A 277 -2.28 17.05 16.85
CA GLY A 277 -2.36 18.44 16.45
C GLY A 277 -1.92 18.46 15.00
N GLN A 278 -2.84 18.56 14.04
CA GLN A 278 -2.46 19.25 12.82
C GLN A 278 -1.96 20.59 13.31
N GLU A 279 -0.64 20.80 13.27
CA GLU A 279 -0.07 22.12 13.42
C GLU A 279 -0.94 23.00 12.53
N LYS A 280 -1.61 23.97 13.15
CA LYS A 280 -2.08 25.12 12.41
C LYS A 280 -0.82 25.58 11.69
N TRP A 281 -0.68 25.27 10.41
CA TRP A 281 0.34 25.84 9.57
C TRP A 281 0.26 27.32 9.85
N SER A 282 1.24 27.85 10.58
CA SER A 282 1.35 29.27 10.88
C SER A 282 1.91 29.97 9.65
N ALA A 283 1.54 29.49 8.46
CA ALA A 283 1.86 30.14 7.23
C ALA A 283 1.19 31.52 7.31
N THR A 284 2.03 32.54 7.30
CA THR A 284 1.61 33.94 7.28
C THR A 284 1.77 34.43 5.86
N PHE A 285 0.88 35.34 5.46
CA PHE A 285 1.15 36.09 4.25
C PHE A 285 2.31 37.04 4.50
N ASP A 286 3.25 37.07 3.56
CA ASP A 286 4.21 38.16 3.49
C ASP A 286 3.47 39.51 3.31
N PRO A 287 4.14 40.63 3.62
CA PRO A 287 3.62 41.95 3.31
C PRO A 287 3.14 42.05 1.86
N ALA A 288 2.04 42.76 1.64
CA ALA A 288 1.51 42.95 0.29
C ALA A 288 2.51 43.73 -0.56
N LEU A 289 2.90 43.17 -1.69
CA LEU A 289 3.67 43.85 -2.72
C LEU A 289 2.70 44.40 -3.76
N SER A 290 3.01 45.58 -4.31
CA SER A 290 2.20 46.24 -5.33
C SER A 290 3.07 46.61 -6.52
N VAL A 291 2.59 46.28 -7.71
CA VAL A 291 3.17 46.68 -8.99
C VAL A 291 2.19 47.63 -9.66
N ALA A 292 2.63 48.87 -9.85
CA ALA A 292 1.91 49.84 -10.68
C ALA A 292 2.28 49.59 -12.14
N PHE A 293 1.27 49.61 -13.01
CA PHE A 293 1.49 49.59 -14.45
C PHE A 293 1.33 51.01 -14.96
N PRO A 294 2.43 51.74 -15.24
CA PRO A 294 2.37 53.07 -15.84
C PRO A 294 1.91 52.90 -17.29
N LEU A 295 0.60 52.93 -17.47
CA LEU A 295 -0.03 52.69 -18.76
C LEU A 295 -0.07 54.01 -19.52
N ALA A 296 1.01 54.32 -20.22
CA ALA A 296 0.86 55.09 -21.45
C ALA A 296 0.16 54.18 -22.49
N GLU A 297 -0.54 54.74 -23.47
CA GLU A 297 -1.14 54.00 -24.60
C GLU A 297 -0.10 53.26 -25.49
N SER A 298 1.13 53.07 -24.99
CA SER A 298 2.19 52.32 -25.66
C SER A 298 1.85 50.83 -25.69
N GLN A 299 2.28 50.17 -26.77
CA GLN A 299 2.18 48.71 -26.96
C GLN A 299 3.14 47.93 -26.05
N ASP A 300 3.46 48.48 -24.88
CA ASP A 300 4.44 47.92 -23.97
C ASP A 300 3.85 46.75 -23.21
N VAL A 301 4.69 45.77 -22.96
CA VAL A 301 4.37 44.55 -22.23
C VAL A 301 5.17 44.55 -20.95
N ILE A 302 4.50 44.35 -19.83
CA ILE A 302 5.13 44.37 -18.50
C ILE A 302 5.25 42.92 -18.03
N LEU A 303 6.48 42.49 -17.81
CA LEU A 303 6.83 41.19 -17.27
C LEU A 303 6.93 41.30 -15.75
N VAL A 304 6.36 40.32 -15.04
CA VAL A 304 6.38 40.27 -13.57
C VAL A 304 6.85 38.89 -13.13
N ASP A 305 7.92 38.88 -12.32
CA ASP A 305 8.42 37.72 -11.58
C ASP A 305 7.93 37.88 -10.14
N LEU A 306 7.00 37.00 -9.73
CA LEU A 306 6.35 37.07 -8.43
C LEU A 306 7.26 36.54 -7.32
N ASP A 307 8.16 35.62 -7.65
CA ASP A 307 9.09 35.01 -6.70
C ASP A 307 10.18 36.02 -6.29
N GLN A 308 10.70 36.79 -7.25
CA GLN A 308 11.78 37.76 -7.03
C GLN A 308 11.31 39.20 -6.87
N SER A 309 10.00 39.45 -6.96
CA SER A 309 9.43 40.81 -6.96
C SER A 309 10.02 41.73 -8.04
N ARG A 310 10.42 41.14 -9.17
CA ARG A 310 11.06 41.86 -10.28
C ARG A 310 10.02 42.22 -11.34
N THR A 311 10.15 43.41 -11.90
CA THR A 311 9.33 43.87 -13.02
C THR A 311 10.20 44.40 -14.15
N GLU A 312 9.78 44.19 -15.39
CA GLU A 312 10.50 44.66 -16.57
C GLU A 312 9.52 45.09 -17.67
N VAL A 313 9.80 46.22 -18.31
CA VAL A 313 9.00 46.75 -19.41
C VAL A 313 9.67 46.38 -20.73
N GLN A 314 8.94 45.66 -21.59
CA GLN A 314 9.40 45.17 -22.88
C GLN A 314 8.58 45.82 -24.01
N PRO A 315 9.19 46.66 -24.86
CA PRO A 315 8.49 47.29 -25.97
C PRO A 315 8.19 46.27 -27.08
N LYS A 316 6.96 46.31 -27.62
CA LYS A 316 6.54 45.56 -28.83
C LYS A 316 6.62 44.02 -28.73
N LEU A 317 6.39 43.46 -27.55
CA LEU A 317 6.34 42.00 -27.39
C LEU A 317 5.00 41.44 -27.90
N ILE A 318 5.05 40.53 -28.89
CA ILE A 318 3.85 39.93 -29.49
C ILE A 318 3.39 38.74 -28.63
N MET A 319 2.47 38.97 -27.70
CA MET A 319 1.96 37.96 -26.77
C MET A 319 1.17 36.81 -27.43
N GLY A 320 0.82 36.93 -28.71
CA GLY A 320 0.15 35.87 -29.46
C GLY A 320 1.05 34.68 -29.81
N ASP A 321 2.37 34.84 -29.71
CA ASP A 321 3.33 33.78 -30.05
C ASP A 321 3.61 32.87 -28.86
N ILE A 322 3.26 31.58 -29.00
CA ILE A 322 3.50 30.54 -28.00
C ILE A 322 5.00 30.37 -27.72
N SER A 323 5.86 30.59 -28.72
CA SER A 323 7.32 30.46 -28.59
C SER A 323 7.88 31.52 -27.65
N VAL A 324 7.38 32.75 -27.76
CA VAL A 324 7.73 33.86 -26.87
C VAL A 324 7.25 33.57 -25.46
N GLN A 325 6.03 33.08 -25.28
CA GLN A 325 5.52 32.68 -23.95
C GLN A 325 6.37 31.60 -23.29
N LYS A 326 6.80 30.58 -24.06
CA LYS A 326 7.69 29.52 -23.59
C LYS A 326 9.06 30.04 -23.19
N GLN A 327 9.62 30.95 -23.99
CA GLN A 327 10.90 31.58 -23.71
C GLN A 327 10.82 32.39 -22.41
N LEU A 328 9.83 33.27 -22.27
CA LEU A 328 9.63 34.07 -21.05
C LEU A 328 9.45 33.20 -19.81
N ALA A 329 8.67 32.11 -19.92
CA ALA A 329 8.50 31.16 -18.83
C ALA A 329 9.82 30.42 -18.47
N HIS A 330 10.72 30.23 -19.44
CA HIS A 330 12.03 29.64 -19.21
C HIS A 330 13.00 30.63 -18.55
N GLU A 331 12.92 31.90 -18.92
CA GLU A 331 13.73 33.00 -18.37
C GLU A 331 13.34 33.40 -16.94
N GLY A 332 12.18 32.94 -16.49
CA GLY A 332 11.77 33.08 -15.10
C GLY A 332 10.55 33.97 -14.86
N TRP A 333 9.84 34.38 -15.92
CA TRP A 333 8.68 35.25 -15.77
C TRP A 333 7.42 34.46 -15.44
N ASP A 334 6.63 34.95 -14.48
CA ASP A 334 5.39 34.28 -14.02
C ASP A 334 4.13 34.91 -14.59
N LEU A 335 4.18 36.21 -14.85
CA LEU A 335 3.05 36.99 -15.33
C LEU A 335 3.47 37.94 -16.42
N VAL A 336 2.56 38.13 -17.36
CA VAL A 336 2.66 39.15 -18.38
C VAL A 336 1.41 40.00 -18.38
N ALA A 337 1.61 41.30 -18.33
CA ALA A 337 0.58 42.31 -18.36
C ALA A 337 0.68 43.10 -19.67
N GLN A 338 -0.40 43.18 -20.42
CA GLN A 338 -0.47 43.93 -21.67
C GLN A 338 -1.81 44.65 -21.76
N TRP A 339 -1.81 45.90 -22.22
CA TRP A 339 -3.04 46.60 -22.52
C TRP A 339 -3.70 46.02 -23.79
N LYS A 340 -4.97 45.63 -23.71
CA LYS A 340 -5.72 45.09 -24.85
C LYS A 340 -7.10 45.75 -24.94
N GLY A 341 -7.26 46.65 -25.90
CA GLY A 341 -8.50 47.42 -26.07
C GLY A 341 -8.69 48.39 -24.91
N ASN A 342 -9.75 48.22 -24.12
CA ASN A 342 -10.12 49.13 -23.04
C ASN A 342 -9.72 48.60 -21.64
N GLY A 343 -8.81 47.62 -21.57
CA GLY A 343 -8.44 47.03 -20.28
C GLY A 343 -7.12 46.28 -20.27
N LEU A 344 -6.71 45.93 -19.05
CA LEU A 344 -5.51 45.15 -18.77
C LEU A 344 -5.77 43.67 -19.06
N GLY A 345 -5.03 43.12 -20.00
CA GLY A 345 -4.89 41.68 -20.17
C GLY A 345 -3.78 41.17 -19.28
N LEU A 346 -4.09 40.16 -18.45
CA LEU A 346 -3.09 39.44 -17.67
C LEU A 346 -2.97 38.00 -18.20
N MET A 347 -1.74 37.52 -18.31
CA MET A 347 -1.42 36.16 -18.74
C MET A 347 -0.45 35.53 -17.75
N ALA A 348 -0.88 34.43 -17.13
CA ALA A 348 -0.04 33.63 -16.25
C ALA A 348 0.79 32.65 -17.07
N LEU A 349 2.10 32.60 -16.86
CA LEU A 349 3.05 31.74 -17.56
C LEU A 349 3.47 30.57 -16.67
N ARG A 350 3.19 29.33 -17.08
CA ARG A 350 3.47 28.10 -16.31
C ARG A 350 3.06 28.17 -14.83
N MET A 351 1.97 28.88 -14.56
CA MET A 351 1.46 29.12 -13.22
C MET A 351 0.04 28.55 -13.12
N HIS A 352 -0.26 27.95 -11.97
CA HIS A 352 -1.64 27.60 -11.65
C HIS A 352 -2.35 28.82 -11.11
N VAL A 353 -3.50 29.15 -11.67
CA VAL A 353 -4.30 30.27 -11.19
C VAL A 353 -5.75 29.85 -11.01
N VAL A 354 -6.33 30.23 -9.88
CA VAL A 354 -7.70 29.89 -9.50
C VAL A 354 -8.40 31.16 -9.07
N TYR A 355 -9.50 31.49 -9.77
CA TYR A 355 -10.33 32.63 -9.42
C TYR A 355 -11.04 32.40 -8.07
N VAL A 356 -11.05 33.42 -7.23
CA VAL A 356 -11.61 33.39 -5.87
C VAL A 356 -12.84 34.29 -5.81
N PRO A 357 -14.04 33.75 -6.08
CA PRO A 357 -15.24 34.57 -6.04
C PRO A 357 -15.59 34.98 -4.61
N LYS A 358 -16.06 36.23 -4.44
CA LYS A 358 -16.83 36.69 -3.27
C LYS A 358 -16.08 36.80 -1.93
N ILE A 359 -14.75 36.84 -1.94
CA ILE A 359 -13.95 37.13 -0.73
C ILE A 359 -13.21 38.44 -0.95
N SER A 360 -13.20 39.31 0.07
CA SER A 360 -12.41 40.55 0.05
C SER A 360 -10.93 40.22 0.26
N TRP A 361 -10.02 41.05 -0.26
CA TRP A 361 -8.58 40.83 -0.10
C TRP A 361 -8.15 40.77 1.37
N GLU A 362 -8.82 41.56 2.20
CA GLU A 362 -8.54 41.74 3.62
C GLU A 362 -9.06 40.55 4.45
N ASP A 363 -10.08 39.85 3.97
CA ASP A 363 -10.68 38.70 4.66
C ASP A 363 -10.00 37.36 4.33
N VAL A 364 -9.18 37.29 3.27
CA VAL A 364 -8.48 36.05 2.90
C VAL A 364 -7.44 35.68 3.95
N ARG A 365 -7.54 34.46 4.46
CA ARG A 365 -6.56 33.85 5.35
C ARG A 365 -5.73 32.82 4.58
N THR A 366 -4.52 32.54 5.05
CA THR A 366 -3.68 31.47 4.49
C THR A 366 -4.37 30.11 4.55
N GLN A 367 -5.26 29.90 5.52
CA GLN A 367 -6.10 28.72 5.64
C GLN A 367 -7.03 28.51 4.42
N ASP A 368 -7.48 29.58 3.79
CA ASP A 368 -8.40 29.51 2.65
C ASP A 368 -7.70 28.98 1.40
N ILE A 369 -6.39 29.23 1.25
CA ILE A 369 -5.56 28.71 0.14
C ILE A 369 -5.58 27.19 0.12
N PHE A 370 -5.59 26.54 1.29
CA PHE A 370 -5.52 25.08 1.37
C PHE A 370 -6.80 24.38 0.88
N GLY A 371 -7.95 25.06 0.93
CA GLY A 371 -9.18 24.56 0.31
C GLY A 371 -9.02 24.32 -1.20
N TYR A 372 -8.14 25.10 -1.84
CA TYR A 372 -7.83 25.03 -3.27
C TYR A 372 -6.64 24.12 -3.58
N ARG A 373 -5.98 23.54 -2.56
CA ARG A 373 -4.88 22.59 -2.69
C ARG A 373 -5.25 21.32 -3.46
N LYS A 374 -6.54 20.96 -3.53
CA LYS A 374 -7.03 19.87 -4.38
C LYS A 374 -6.69 20.07 -5.87
N LEU A 375 -6.30 21.29 -6.27
CA LEU A 375 -5.84 21.62 -7.62
C LEU A 375 -4.33 21.40 -7.83
N GLU A 376 -3.55 21.08 -6.79
CA GLU A 376 -2.09 20.80 -6.87
C GLU A 376 -1.73 19.59 -7.73
N ASN A 377 -2.67 18.69 -8.01
CA ASN A 377 -2.42 17.49 -8.81
C ASN A 377 -2.53 17.73 -10.32
N LYS A 378 -2.88 18.95 -10.76
CA LYS A 378 -2.89 19.28 -12.19
C LYS A 378 -1.52 19.82 -12.58
N LEU A 379 -1.04 19.52 -13.78
CA LEU A 379 0.14 20.19 -14.35
C LEU A 379 -0.23 21.63 -14.74
N PRO A 380 0.65 22.61 -14.54
CA PRO A 380 0.36 24.00 -14.91
C PRO A 380 0.23 24.07 -16.43
N ALA A 381 -0.82 24.76 -16.90
CA ALA A 381 -0.93 25.06 -18.32
C ALA A 381 0.26 25.94 -18.74
N GLU A 382 0.71 25.80 -20.00
CA GLU A 382 1.83 26.60 -20.51
C GLU A 382 1.55 28.11 -20.37
N SER A 383 0.30 28.50 -20.63
CA SER A 383 -0.22 29.85 -20.39
C SER A 383 -1.68 29.80 -19.93
N THR A 384 -2.07 30.64 -18.97
CA THR A 384 -3.47 30.81 -18.57
C THR A 384 -3.87 32.29 -18.68
N PRO A 385 -4.78 32.67 -19.60
CA PRO A 385 -5.28 34.03 -19.66
C PRO A 385 -6.17 34.32 -18.44
N LEU A 386 -5.87 35.39 -17.71
CA LEU A 386 -6.63 35.82 -16.56
C LEU A 386 -7.67 36.85 -17.00
N ARG A 387 -8.94 36.46 -16.96
CA ARG A 387 -10.04 37.35 -17.30
C ARG A 387 -10.36 38.23 -16.10
N LEU A 388 -10.01 39.50 -16.17
CA LEU A 388 -10.41 40.49 -15.18
C LEU A 388 -11.92 40.75 -15.31
N ALA A 389 -12.66 40.45 -14.24
CA ALA A 389 -14.06 40.79 -14.13
C ALA A 389 -14.21 42.30 -13.94
N THR A 390 -15.18 42.89 -14.63
CA THR A 390 -15.48 44.32 -14.54
C THR A 390 -16.28 44.71 -13.29
N LYS A 391 -16.82 43.73 -12.54
CA LYS A 391 -17.77 43.97 -11.43
C LYS A 391 -17.57 43.13 -10.17
N VAL A 392 -16.61 42.19 -10.15
CA VAL A 392 -16.38 41.29 -9.00
C VAL A 392 -14.89 41.28 -8.69
N SER A 393 -14.52 41.05 -7.43
CA SER A 393 -13.13 41.01 -6.96
C SER A 393 -12.24 40.21 -7.91
N ASN A 394 -11.21 40.85 -8.46
CA ASN A 394 -10.24 40.23 -9.37
C ASN A 394 -9.16 39.48 -8.59
N LEU A 395 -9.63 38.58 -7.73
CA LEU A 395 -8.84 37.88 -6.75
C LEU A 395 -8.52 36.48 -7.25
N PHE A 396 -7.24 36.12 -7.18
CA PHE A 396 -6.73 34.88 -7.70
C PHE A 396 -5.78 34.23 -6.70
N TYR A 397 -5.97 32.94 -6.42
CA TYR A 397 -4.90 32.12 -5.86
C TYR A 397 -3.97 31.71 -6.97
N PHE A 398 -2.67 31.75 -6.69
CA PHE A 398 -1.68 31.31 -7.65
C PHE A 398 -0.64 30.38 -7.02
N ARG A 399 -0.03 29.56 -7.89
CA ARG A 399 1.17 28.79 -7.58
C ARG A 399 2.15 28.88 -8.73
N THR A 400 3.30 29.50 -8.50
CA THR A 400 4.37 29.68 -9.49
C THR A 400 5.03 28.35 -9.82
N ARG A 401 5.89 28.34 -10.85
CA ARG A 401 6.63 27.14 -11.28
C ARG A 401 7.61 26.63 -10.23
N THR A 402 8.15 27.51 -9.39
CA THR A 402 9.09 27.17 -8.31
C THR A 402 8.36 26.55 -7.12
N GLY A 403 7.03 26.67 -7.09
CA GLY A 403 6.17 26.15 -6.04
C GLY A 403 5.69 27.21 -5.06
N ALA A 404 6.15 28.46 -5.17
CA ALA A 404 5.65 29.56 -4.34
C ALA A 404 4.15 29.72 -4.54
N MET A 405 3.43 29.91 -3.44
CA MET A 405 1.98 30.09 -3.44
C MET A 405 1.64 31.48 -2.96
N GLY A 406 0.53 32.02 -3.44
CA GLY A 406 0.13 33.35 -3.03
C GLY A 406 -1.29 33.72 -3.42
N LEU A 407 -1.63 34.93 -3.01
CA LEU A 407 -2.87 35.61 -3.38
C LEU A 407 -2.51 36.81 -4.23
N MET A 408 -3.20 36.98 -5.35
CA MET A 408 -3.02 38.09 -6.27
C MET A 408 -4.34 38.80 -6.53
N HIS A 409 -4.31 40.12 -6.58
CA HIS A 409 -5.47 40.97 -6.83
C HIS A 409 -5.12 42.09 -7.82
N ALA A 410 -5.79 42.08 -8.97
CA ALA A 410 -5.68 43.13 -9.97
C ALA A 410 -6.74 44.21 -9.74
N MET A 411 -6.32 45.46 -9.54
CA MET A 411 -7.19 46.56 -9.16
C MET A 411 -7.04 47.74 -10.13
N ASN A 412 -8.09 48.55 -10.23
CA ASN A 412 -7.98 49.89 -10.79
C ASN A 412 -7.41 50.81 -9.71
N SER A 413 -6.50 51.73 -10.08
CA SER A 413 -6.07 52.78 -9.16
C SER A 413 -7.26 53.66 -8.77
N LEU A 414 -7.32 54.05 -7.49
CA LEU A 414 -8.34 54.97 -6.99
C LEU A 414 -8.02 56.43 -7.38
N SER A 415 -6.74 56.76 -7.56
CA SER A 415 -6.27 58.11 -7.89
C SER A 415 -6.22 58.38 -9.39
N ASP A 416 -5.95 57.37 -10.22
CA ASP A 416 -5.90 57.49 -11.67
C ASP A 416 -6.64 56.33 -12.36
N PRO A 417 -7.80 56.55 -13.02
CA PRO A 417 -8.53 55.47 -13.68
C PRO A 417 -7.73 54.73 -14.77
N ASN A 418 -6.68 55.36 -15.30
CA ASN A 418 -5.79 54.78 -16.32
C ASN A 418 -4.69 53.91 -15.71
N GLU A 419 -4.37 54.11 -14.43
CA GLU A 419 -3.38 53.31 -13.73
C GLU A 419 -4.03 52.02 -13.21
N LYS A 420 -3.39 50.88 -13.49
CA LYS A 420 -3.78 49.58 -12.95
C LYS A 420 -2.72 49.12 -11.98
N HIS A 421 -3.16 48.49 -10.89
CA HIS A 421 -2.29 47.95 -9.87
C HIS A 421 -2.47 46.44 -9.78
N LEU A 422 -1.36 45.73 -9.68
CA LEU A 422 -1.35 44.33 -9.26
C LEU A 422 -0.78 44.28 -7.84
N ARG A 423 -1.60 43.88 -6.87
CA ARG A 423 -1.08 43.54 -5.54
C ARG A 423 -1.05 42.04 -5.34
N TYR A 424 -0.02 41.54 -4.68
CA TYR A 424 0.09 40.13 -4.33
C TYR A 424 0.74 39.93 -2.97
N LYS A 425 0.47 38.78 -2.35
CA LYS A 425 1.07 38.31 -1.10
C LYS A 425 1.51 36.87 -1.30
N LEU A 426 2.75 36.57 -0.95
CA LEU A 426 3.26 35.20 -0.92
C LEU A 426 2.91 34.54 0.41
N VAL A 427 2.74 33.22 0.37
CA VAL A 427 2.61 32.39 1.56
C VAL A 427 4.02 32.04 1.99
N HIS A 428 4.41 32.52 3.17
CA HIS A 428 5.67 32.13 3.79
C HIS A 428 5.41 30.93 4.71
N ASP A 429 6.06 29.82 4.40
CA ASP A 429 6.08 28.67 5.31
C ASP A 429 7.11 28.97 6.40
N ASN A 430 6.63 29.18 7.63
CA ASN A 430 7.46 29.28 8.82
C ASN A 430 7.95 27.87 9.20
N GLU A 431 8.81 27.26 8.37
CA GLU A 431 9.52 26.00 8.69
C GLU A 431 10.77 26.25 9.55
#